data_AF-A0A2T6FP35-F1
#
_entry.id   AF-A0A2T6FP35-F1
#
_cell.length_a   1.000
_cell.length_b   1.000
_cell.length_c   1.000
_cell.angle_alpha   90.00
_cell.angle_beta   90.00
_cell.angle_gamma   90.00
#
_symmetry.space_group_name_H-M   'P 1'
#
loop_
_entity.id
_entity.type
_entity.pdbx_description
1 polymer ?
#
loop_
_entity_poly.entity_id
_entity_poly.type
_entity_poly.pdbx_seq_one_letter_code
_entity_poly.pdbx_strand_id
1 'polypeptide(L)'
;MAICFCKKHGDSGVVSCISKDVCEDVLGRSNEAINNIYIVVIKVFDAEEFLFDQINYVSESIFKLYNLSVKYEVHSESDEENLNSFFPETSGACGKCFEEYILSRNLIA
;
A
#
# COMPACT_ATOMS: atom_id res chain seq x y z
N MET A 1 5.48 -7.34 -12.35
CA MET A 1 6.16 -6.07 -12.00
C MET A 1 5.81 -5.02 -13.05
N ALA A 2 5.15 -3.95 -12.65
CA ALA A 2 4.91 -2.81 -13.54
C ALA A 2 6.11 -1.86 -13.50
N ILE A 3 6.50 -1.34 -14.65
CA ILE A 3 7.50 -0.28 -14.79
C ILE A 3 6.74 1.03 -15.01
N CYS A 4 7.12 2.09 -14.32
CA CYS A 4 6.63 3.43 -14.60
C CYS A 4 7.77 4.34 -15.04
N PHE A 5 7.45 5.25 -15.97
CA PHE A 5 8.32 6.35 -16.31
C PHE A 5 8.05 7.53 -15.38
N CYS A 6 8.90 7.71 -14.38
CA CYS A 6 8.83 8.82 -13.44
C CYS A 6 9.61 10.02 -13.98
N LYS A 7 8.99 11.20 -14.00
CA LYS A 7 9.68 12.44 -14.43
C LYS A 7 10.92 12.78 -13.58
N LYS A 8 10.96 12.36 -12.31
CA LYS A 8 12.07 12.60 -11.39
C LYS A 8 13.20 11.57 -11.53
N HIS A 9 12.85 10.29 -11.71
CA HIS A 9 13.80 9.18 -11.58
C HIS A 9 14.00 8.35 -12.85
N GLY A 10 13.31 8.66 -13.95
CA GLY A 10 13.32 7.87 -15.18
C GLY A 10 12.54 6.56 -15.02
N ASP A 11 13.04 5.49 -15.62
CA ASP A 11 12.45 4.15 -15.49
C ASP A 11 12.69 3.57 -14.09
N SER A 12 11.60 3.23 -13.41
CA SER A 12 11.62 2.61 -12.09
C SER A 12 10.46 1.63 -11.92
N GLY A 13 10.57 0.75 -10.93
CA GLY A 13 9.46 -0.10 -10.51
C GLY A 13 8.32 0.73 -9.91
N VAL A 14 7.14 0.14 -9.84
CA VAL A 14 5.96 0.71 -9.18
C VAL A 14 5.71 -0.01 -7.86
N VAL A 15 5.48 0.75 -6.79
CA VAL A 15 4.86 0.24 -5.58
C VAL A 15 3.37 0.49 -5.72
N SER A 16 2.59 -0.58 -5.98
CA SER A 16 1.18 -0.49 -6.43
C SER A 16 0.14 -0.63 -5.32
N CYS A 17 0.58 -0.92 -4.10
CA CYS A 17 -0.28 -1.24 -2.97
C CYS A 17 -0.14 -0.15 -1.89
N ILE A 18 -0.43 1.10 -2.27
CA ILE A 18 -0.32 2.27 -1.38
C ILE A 18 -1.71 2.89 -1.26
N SER A 19 -2.21 3.20 -0.06
CA SER A 19 -3.46 3.96 0.06
C SER A 19 -3.36 5.29 -0.68
N LYS A 20 -4.48 5.73 -1.28
CA LYS A 20 -4.51 6.92 -2.14
C LYS A 20 -3.93 8.18 -1.48
N ASP A 21 -4.23 8.41 -0.22
CA ASP A 21 -3.73 9.55 0.57
C ASP A 21 -2.20 9.51 0.73
N VAL A 22 -1.62 8.34 1.03
CA VAL A 22 -0.16 8.16 1.07
C VAL A 22 0.44 8.41 -0.31
N CYS A 23 -0.18 7.91 -1.37
CA CYS A 23 0.27 8.16 -2.74
C CYS A 23 0.25 9.67 -3.08
N GLU A 24 -0.79 10.40 -2.68
CA GLU A 24 -0.89 11.84 -2.89
C GLU A 24 0.16 12.62 -2.10
N ASP A 25 0.47 12.23 -0.86
CA ASP A 25 1.55 12.83 -0.07
C ASP A 25 2.94 12.53 -0.67
N VAL A 26 3.17 11.30 -1.16
CA VAL A 26 4.40 10.93 -1.88
C VAL A 26 4.61 11.81 -3.11
N LEU A 27 3.53 12.13 -3.82
CA LEU A 27 3.56 12.96 -5.02
C LEU A 27 3.56 14.48 -4.73
N GLY A 28 3.52 14.87 -3.45
CA GLY A 28 3.45 16.28 -3.03
C GLY A 28 2.15 16.97 -3.42
N ARG A 29 1.07 16.20 -3.55
CA ARG A 29 -0.28 16.67 -3.90
C ARG A 29 -1.23 16.78 -2.70
N SER A 30 -0.81 16.27 -1.54
CA SER A 30 -1.55 16.40 -0.28
C SER A 30 -1.20 17.72 0.41
N ASN A 31 -2.20 18.31 1.09
CA ASN A 31 -2.00 19.44 2.00
C ASN A 31 -1.67 18.98 3.44
N GLU A 32 -1.87 17.70 3.73
CA GLU A 32 -1.61 17.09 5.03
C GLU A 32 -0.44 16.12 4.91
N ALA A 33 0.60 16.35 5.72
CA ALA A 33 1.74 15.46 5.80
C ALA A 33 1.38 14.22 6.63
N ILE A 34 1.54 13.03 6.04
CA ILE A 34 1.33 11.78 6.74
C ILE A 34 2.57 11.48 7.58
N ASN A 35 2.36 11.35 8.89
CA ASN A 35 3.44 11.13 9.86
C ASN A 35 3.61 9.66 10.26
N ASN A 36 2.60 8.83 10.02
CA ASN A 36 2.58 7.42 10.40
C ASN A 36 1.95 6.59 9.29
N ILE A 37 2.63 5.50 8.92
CA ILE A 37 2.15 4.50 7.97
C ILE A 37 2.10 3.15 8.68
N TYR A 38 1.02 2.42 8.46
CA TYR A 38 0.86 1.02 8.86
C TYR A 38 1.07 0.13 7.64
N ILE A 39 1.67 -1.04 7.90
CA ILE A 39 1.84 -2.09 6.89
C ILE A 39 0.77 -3.15 7.13
N VAL A 40 -0.04 -3.39 6.12
CA VAL A 40 -1.08 -4.42 6.12
C VAL A 40 -0.67 -5.54 5.17
N VAL A 41 -0.49 -6.74 5.71
CA VAL A 41 -0.07 -7.93 4.97
C VAL A 41 -1.29 -8.79 4.66
N ILE A 42 -1.59 -8.96 3.39
CA ILE A 42 -2.63 -9.88 2.91
C ILE A 42 -1.93 -11.13 2.39
N LYS A 43 -2.17 -12.28 3.02
CA LYS A 43 -1.66 -13.56 2.57
C LYS A 43 -2.66 -14.21 1.63
N VAL A 44 -2.22 -14.58 0.44
CA VAL A 44 -3.09 -15.22 -0.56
C VAL A 44 -2.73 -16.70 -0.66
N PHE A 45 -3.76 -17.54 -0.59
CA PHE A 45 -3.66 -19.00 -0.67
C PHE A 45 -4.50 -19.53 -1.85
N ASP A 46 -4.07 -20.65 -2.42
CA ASP A 46 -4.90 -21.49 -3.30
C ASP A 46 -5.14 -22.82 -2.58
N ALA A 47 -6.39 -23.05 -2.18
CA ALA A 47 -6.78 -24.07 -1.21
C ALA A 47 -6.01 -23.95 0.13
N GLU A 48 -4.90 -24.66 0.28
CA GLU A 48 -4.03 -24.64 1.48
C GLU A 48 -2.58 -24.30 1.12
N GLU A 49 -2.31 -24.00 -0.16
CA GLU A 49 -0.98 -23.64 -0.64
C GLU A 49 -0.80 -22.13 -0.60
N PHE A 50 0.23 -21.68 0.12
CA PHE A 50 0.61 -20.27 0.14
C PHE A 50 1.15 -19.83 -1.22
N LEU A 51 0.55 -18.80 -1.80
CA LEU A 51 1.00 -18.24 -3.07
C LEU A 51 1.99 -17.08 -2.85
N PHE A 52 1.54 -16.02 -2.18
CA PHE A 52 2.34 -14.82 -1.94
C PHE A 52 1.76 -13.94 -0.82
N ASP A 53 2.61 -13.03 -0.33
CA ASP A 53 2.21 -11.93 0.56
C ASP A 53 2.03 -10.65 -0.29
N GLN A 54 0.86 -10.02 -0.19
CA GLN A 54 0.64 -8.66 -0.69
C GLN A 54 0.80 -7.66 0.45
N ILE A 55 1.78 -6.76 0.30
CA ILE A 55 2.10 -5.73 1.28
C ILE A 55 1.41 -4.42 0.88
N ASN A 56 0.52 -3.92 1.74
CA ASN A 56 -0.19 -2.66 1.54
C ASN A 56 0.28 -1.62 2.55
N TYR A 57 0.58 -0.42 2.08
CA TYR A 57 0.98 0.71 2.91
C TYR A 57 -0.20 1.65 3.08
N VAL A 58 -0.65 1.86 4.32
CA VAL A 58 -1.83 2.68 4.62
C VAL A 58 -1.50 3.74 5.66
N SER A 59 -2.09 4.93 5.58
CA SER A 59 -1.92 5.92 6.64
C SER A 59 -2.59 5.47 7.95
N GLU A 60 -2.12 5.98 9.08
CA GLU A 60 -2.76 5.76 10.38
C GLU A 60 -4.24 6.15 10.40
N SER A 61 -4.58 7.26 9.73
CA SER A 61 -5.96 7.75 9.64
C SER A 61 -6.87 6.73 8.95
N ILE A 62 -6.43 6.19 7.81
CA ILE A 62 -7.17 5.16 7.07
C ILE A 62 -7.22 3.85 7.85
N PHE A 63 -6.10 3.43 8.44
CA PHE A 63 -6.04 2.23 9.27
C PHE A 63 -7.08 2.25 10.40
N LYS A 64 -7.19 3.39 11.09
CA LYS A 64 -8.18 3.59 12.17
C LYS A 64 -9.61 3.75 11.64
N LEU A 65 -9.80 4.48 10.53
CA LEU A 65 -11.12 4.74 9.95
C LEU A 65 -11.85 3.45 9.53
N TYR A 66 -11.11 2.53 8.89
CA TYR A 66 -11.65 1.25 8.44
C TYR A 66 -11.45 0.12 9.46
N ASN A 67 -10.91 0.43 10.64
CA ASN A 67 -10.59 -0.54 11.69
C ASN A 67 -9.82 -1.75 11.14
N LEU A 68 -8.77 -1.47 10.35
CA LEU A 68 -8.00 -2.51 9.67
C LEU A 68 -7.20 -3.36 10.67
N SER A 69 -6.89 -4.58 10.25
CA SER A 69 -5.95 -5.47 10.91
C SER A 69 -4.61 -5.46 10.19
N VAL A 70 -3.53 -5.73 10.90
CA VAL A 70 -2.17 -5.78 10.33
C VAL A 70 -2.01 -6.96 9.38
N LYS A 71 -2.83 -8.01 9.53
CA LYS A 71 -2.75 -9.22 8.72
C LYS A 71 -4.13 -9.73 8.32
N TYR A 72 -4.25 -10.14 7.06
CA TYR A 72 -5.40 -10.84 6.49
C TYR A 72 -4.94 -12.13 5.79
N GLU A 73 -5.85 -13.09 5.67
CA GLU A 73 -5.64 -14.32 4.90
C GLU A 73 -6.81 -14.49 3.95
N VAL A 74 -6.52 -14.70 2.68
CA VAL A 74 -7.49 -14.87 1.60
C VAL A 74 -7.31 -16.28 1.05
N HIS A 75 -8.33 -17.11 1.24
CA HIS A 75 -8.34 -18.52 0.79
C HIS A 75 -9.37 -18.76 -0.31
N SER A 76 -10.25 -17.78 -0.55
CA SER A 76 -11.34 -17.87 -1.51
C SER A 76 -11.69 -16.50 -2.10
N GLU A 77 -12.41 -16.53 -3.24
CA GLU A 77 -12.97 -15.31 -3.85
C GLU A 77 -13.90 -14.55 -2.88
N SER A 78 -14.62 -15.26 -2.01
CA SER A 78 -15.49 -14.62 -1.01
C SER A 78 -14.70 -13.83 0.03
N ASP A 79 -13.52 -14.31 0.43
CA ASP A 79 -12.64 -13.57 1.35
C ASP A 79 -12.12 -12.30 0.67
N GLU A 80 -11.79 -12.37 -0.62
CA GLU A 80 -11.37 -11.22 -1.41
C GLU A 80 -12.48 -10.18 -1.56
N GLU A 81 -13.70 -10.61 -1.89
CA GLU A 81 -14.88 -9.72 -1.95
C GLU A 81 -15.17 -9.05 -0.61
N ASN A 82 -15.12 -9.82 0.49
CA ASN A 82 -15.30 -9.30 1.83
C ASN A 82 -14.24 -8.25 2.15
N LEU A 83 -12.97 -8.52 1.85
CA LEU A 83 -11.88 -7.58 2.05
C LEU A 83 -12.09 -6.31 1.22
N ASN A 84 -12.37 -6.45 -0.08
CA ASN A 84 -12.60 -5.35 -1.00
C ASN A 84 -13.79 -4.46 -0.60
N SER A 85 -14.76 -4.98 0.16
CA SER A 85 -15.91 -4.20 0.62
C SER A 85 -15.56 -3.07 1.60
N PHE A 86 -14.45 -3.21 2.34
CA PHE A 86 -14.00 -2.23 3.33
C PHE A 86 -12.55 -1.79 3.14
N PHE A 87 -11.77 -2.48 2.31
CA PHE A 87 -10.38 -2.10 2.06
C PHE A 87 -10.33 -0.77 1.29
N PRO A 88 -9.48 0.18 1.69
CA PRO A 88 -9.36 1.46 1.01
C PRO A 88 -8.87 1.31 -0.43
N GLU A 89 -9.26 2.25 -1.30
CA GLU A 89 -8.71 2.35 -2.66
C GLU A 89 -7.19 2.50 -2.59
N THR A 90 -6.47 1.57 -3.22
CA THR A 90 -5.02 1.64 -3.38
C THR A 90 -4.64 2.26 -4.71
N SER A 91 -3.48 2.91 -4.74
CA SER A 91 -2.86 3.54 -5.89
C SER A 91 -1.37 3.16 -5.94
N GLY A 92 -0.71 3.57 -7.03
CA GLY A 92 0.69 3.27 -7.27
C GLY A 92 1.57 4.52 -7.36
N ALA A 93 2.77 4.43 -6.81
CA ALA A 93 3.80 5.44 -6.95
C ALA A 93 5.09 4.85 -7.53
N CYS A 94 5.93 5.71 -8.10
CA CYS A 94 7.30 5.37 -8.46
C CYS A 94 8.01 4.82 -7.22
N GLY A 95 8.65 3.64 -7.34
CA GLY A 95 9.31 2.97 -6.23
C GLY A 95 10.41 3.82 -5.60
N LYS A 96 11.20 4.54 -6.41
CA LYS A 96 12.21 5.48 -5.90
C LYS A 96 11.60 6.70 -5.19
N CYS A 97 10.47 7.24 -5.68
CA CYS A 97 9.78 8.32 -4.97
C CYS A 97 9.27 7.84 -3.61
N PHE A 98 8.73 6.62 -3.56
CA PHE A 98 8.24 6.04 -2.33
C PHE A 98 9.37 5.73 -1.34
N GLU A 99 10.48 5.17 -1.81
CA GLU A 99 11.66 4.91 -0.98
C GLU A 99 12.23 6.21 -0.37
N GLU A 100 12.42 7.25 -1.17
CA GLU A 100 12.85 8.57 -0.69
C GLU A 100 11.86 9.14 0.33
N TYR A 101 10.56 8.99 0.10
CA TYR A 101 9.51 9.44 0.99
C TYR A 101 9.60 8.77 2.36
N ILE A 102 9.73 7.45 2.38
CA ILE A 102 9.83 6.63 3.60
C ILE A 102 11.10 7.01 4.40
N LEU A 103 12.25 7.09 3.71
CA LEU A 103 13.52 7.49 4.32
C LEU A 103 13.49 8.92 4.88
N SER A 104 12.88 9.87 4.15
CA SER A 104 12.83 11.29 4.55
C SER A 104 12.05 11.53 5.85
N ARG A 105 11.09 10.65 6.17
CA ARG A 105 10.17 10.80 7.30
C ARG A 105 10.50 9.87 8.47
N ASN A 106 11.60 9.10 8.41
CA ASN A 106 11.92 8.03 9.36
C ASN A 106 10.73 7.07 9.60
N LEU A 107 9.93 6.84 8.57
CA LEU A 107 8.85 5.88 8.60
C LEU A 107 9.48 4.50 8.49
N ILE A 108 10.03 3.97 9.58
CA ILE A 108 10.61 2.63 9.54
C ILE A 108 9.46 1.66 9.34
N ALA A 109 9.51 0.96 8.21
CA ALA A 109 8.65 -0.16 7.84
C ALA A 109 8.85 -1.34 8.81
#